data_AF-A0A818XTJ1-F1
#
_entry.id   AF-A0A818XTJ1-F1
#
_cell.length_a   1.000
_cell.length_b   1.000
_cell.length_c   1.000
_cell.angle_alpha   90.00
_cell.angle_beta   90.00
_cell.angle_gamma   90.00
#
_symmetry.space_group_name_H-M   'P 1'
#
loop_
_entity.id
_entity.type
_entity.pdbx_description
1 polymer ?
#
loop_
_entity_poly.entity_id
_entity_poly.type
_entity_poly.pdbx_seq_one_letter_code
_entity_poly.pdbx_strand_id
1 'polypeptide(L)'
;MADTPPNFLCPITHELMTDPVIDSDGNSYERSAIEEWLKQHSTSPITRTPLHLNDLRPNRALRESIEEYRNKQSSSKTITKTNSITIDINQSFDLKVTSSWLNEFTHISIQPPEGIGIRAPCDICCVVDTSGSMSTNVEIQGTSDDKESCVLSQLDLVKHALKTIIHSLTQNDRLSIVSFADCATIVFELHQMDDDGRSNALAALEKLDENGQTNLWDGLRTGVEVLVEGQR
;
A
#
# COMPACT_ATOMS: atom_id res chain seq x y z
N MET A 1 10.82 22.89 -32.58
CA MET A 1 9.77 22.43 -33.51
C MET A 1 9.81 20.92 -33.42
N ALA A 2 8.79 20.29 -32.84
CA ALA A 2 8.79 18.84 -32.63
C ALA A 2 8.51 18.17 -33.97
N ASP A 3 9.53 17.53 -34.56
CA ASP A 3 9.37 16.78 -35.81
C ASP A 3 8.47 15.57 -35.55
N THR A 4 7.27 15.61 -36.14
CA THR A 4 6.38 14.45 -36.18
C THR A 4 6.95 13.45 -37.17
N PRO A 5 7.09 12.16 -36.80
CA PRO A 5 7.57 11.14 -37.71
C PRO A 5 6.77 11.16 -39.03
N PRO A 6 7.43 11.27 -40.19
CA PRO A 6 6.74 11.47 -41.47
C PRO A 6 5.85 10.29 -41.86
N ASN A 7 6.09 9.10 -41.31
CA ASN A 7 5.28 7.89 -41.47
C ASN A 7 3.94 7.93 -40.72
N PHE A 8 3.71 8.91 -39.85
CA PHE A 8 2.43 9.12 -39.15
C PHE A 8 1.55 10.17 -39.82
N LEU A 9 2.08 10.88 -40.81
CA LEU A 9 1.37 11.90 -41.56
C LEU A 9 0.67 11.29 -42.77
N CYS A 10 -0.57 11.70 -43.01
CA CYS A 10 -1.29 11.30 -44.20
C CYS A 10 -0.66 11.96 -45.44
N PRO A 11 -0.39 11.20 -46.52
CA PRO A 11 0.12 11.75 -47.78
C PRO A 11 -0.83 12.74 -48.48
N ILE A 12 -2.13 12.71 -48.16
CA ILE A 12 -3.16 13.58 -48.75
C ILE A 12 -3.36 14.84 -47.91
N THR A 13 -3.57 14.69 -46.59
CA THR A 13 -3.87 15.84 -45.71
C THR A 13 -2.64 16.48 -45.09
N HIS A 14 -1.48 15.81 -45.12
CA HIS A 14 -0.26 16.18 -44.41
C HIS A 14 -0.41 16.32 -42.88
N GLU A 15 -1.49 15.81 -42.32
CA GLU A 15 -1.77 15.81 -40.89
C GLU A 15 -1.61 14.41 -40.29
N LEU A 16 -1.49 14.33 -38.97
CA LEU A 16 -1.40 13.08 -38.23
C LEU A 16 -2.66 12.23 -38.45
N MET A 17 -2.49 10.99 -38.91
CA MET A 17 -3.61 10.08 -39.17
C MET A 17 -4.30 9.67 -37.87
N THR A 18 -5.63 9.80 -37.82
CA THR A 18 -6.47 9.35 -36.69
C THR A 18 -7.07 7.97 -36.98
N ASP A 19 -7.45 7.70 -38.23
CA ASP A 19 -7.94 6.37 -38.64
C ASP A 19 -7.20 5.89 -39.91
N PRO A 20 -5.96 5.42 -39.77
CA PRO A 20 -5.16 5.00 -40.90
C PRO A 20 -5.71 3.74 -41.58
N VAL A 21 -5.83 3.79 -42.90
CA VAL A 21 -6.14 2.65 -43.78
C VAL A 21 -4.99 2.40 -44.74
N ILE A 22 -4.71 1.15 -45.04
CA ILE A 22 -3.60 0.71 -45.90
C ILE A 22 -4.14 0.10 -47.20
N ASP A 23 -3.47 0.41 -48.30
CA ASP A 23 -3.71 -0.23 -49.60
C ASP A 23 -2.91 -1.55 -49.75
N SER A 24 -3.11 -2.27 -50.86
CA SER A 24 -2.36 -3.50 -51.17
C SER A 24 -0.87 -3.26 -51.39
N ASP A 25 -0.49 -2.03 -51.72
CA ASP A 25 0.88 -1.61 -52.00
C ASP A 25 1.63 -1.19 -50.72
N GLY A 26 0.95 -1.18 -49.56
CA GLY A 26 1.52 -0.87 -48.25
C GLY A 26 1.50 0.61 -47.87
N ASN A 27 0.86 1.48 -48.66
CA ASN A 27 0.75 2.90 -48.34
C ASN A 27 -0.44 3.15 -47.42
N SER A 28 -0.23 3.99 -46.41
CA SER A 28 -1.26 4.33 -45.44
C SER A 28 -1.79 5.75 -45.63
N TYR A 29 -3.10 5.90 -45.49
CA TYR A 29 -3.83 7.16 -45.65
C TYR A 29 -4.82 7.33 -44.51
N GLU A 30 -5.23 8.56 -44.24
CA GLU A 30 -6.39 8.83 -43.41
C GLU A 30 -7.65 8.35 -44.14
N ARG A 31 -8.50 7.57 -43.47
CA ARG A 31 -9.70 6.97 -44.06
C ARG A 31 -10.55 7.99 -44.80
N SER A 32 -10.92 9.07 -44.12
CA SER A 32 -11.80 10.11 -44.70
C SER A 32 -11.21 10.73 -45.97
N ALA A 33 -9.90 10.97 -45.98
CA ALA A 33 -9.20 11.60 -47.10
C ALA A 33 -9.11 10.69 -48.32
N ILE A 34 -8.78 9.41 -48.15
CA ILE A 34 -8.68 8.47 -49.27
C ILE A 34 -10.05 8.09 -49.82
N GLU A 35 -11.08 7.99 -48.96
CA GLU A 35 -12.45 7.74 -49.41
C GLU A 35 -12.99 8.90 -50.25
N GLU A 36 -12.64 10.14 -49.91
CA GLU A 36 -13.02 11.31 -50.71
C GLU A 36 -12.23 11.41 -52.02
N TRP A 37 -10.93 11.08 -51.99
CA TRP A 37 -10.10 11.00 -53.18
C TRP A 37 -10.64 9.99 -54.19
N LEU A 38 -10.99 8.77 -53.74
CA LEU A 38 -11.49 7.69 -54.58
C LEU A 38 -12.87 7.95 -55.19
N LYS A 39 -13.64 8.93 -54.67
CA LYS A 39 -14.89 9.39 -55.31
C LYS A 39 -14.61 10.18 -56.60
N GLN A 40 -13.46 10.84 -56.69
CA GLN A 40 -13.09 11.71 -57.82
C GLN A 40 -12.03 11.07 -58.72
N HIS A 41 -11.17 10.20 -58.17
CA HIS A 41 -10.04 9.59 -58.86
C HIS A 41 -9.89 8.12 -58.45
N SER A 42 -10.11 7.17 -59.37
CA SER A 42 -9.99 5.73 -59.10
C SER A 42 -8.53 5.22 -59.08
N THR A 43 -7.61 6.00 -58.54
CA THR A 43 -6.16 5.70 -58.52
C THR A 43 -5.53 6.11 -57.19
N SER A 44 -4.49 5.40 -56.76
CA SER A 44 -3.70 5.75 -55.58
C SER A 44 -3.03 7.14 -55.71
N PRO A 45 -3.11 8.01 -54.69
CA PRO A 45 -2.45 9.32 -54.69
C PRO A 45 -0.92 9.26 -54.83
N ILE A 46 -0.29 8.18 -54.36
CA ILE A 46 1.17 8.02 -54.35
C ILE A 46 1.65 7.27 -55.59
N THR A 47 1.12 6.06 -55.79
CA THR A 47 1.63 5.13 -56.82
C THR A 47 0.93 5.30 -58.17
N ARG A 48 -0.18 6.05 -58.22
CA ARG A 48 -1.04 6.23 -59.41
C ARG A 48 -1.55 4.90 -60.01
N THR A 49 -1.49 3.82 -59.24
CA THR A 49 -2.07 2.52 -59.60
C THR A 49 -3.59 2.56 -59.40
N PRO A 50 -4.38 1.79 -60.17
CA PRO A 50 -5.81 1.66 -59.92
C PRO A 50 -6.08 1.17 -58.50
N LEU A 51 -6.89 1.90 -57.74
CA LEU A 51 -7.20 1.59 -56.35
C LEU A 51 -8.70 1.76 -56.13
N HIS A 52 -9.36 0.76 -55.51
CA HIS A 52 -10.78 0.84 -55.17
C HIS A 52 -10.99 0.81 -53.65
N LEU A 53 -12.15 1.27 -53.20
CA LEU A 53 -12.50 1.36 -51.78
C LEU A 53 -12.45 0.00 -51.06
N ASN A 54 -12.71 -1.09 -51.79
CA ASN A 54 -12.68 -2.45 -51.26
C ASN A 54 -11.27 -3.00 -51.02
N ASP A 55 -10.25 -2.37 -51.61
CA ASP A 55 -8.86 -2.79 -51.47
C ASP A 55 -8.22 -2.18 -50.21
N LEU A 56 -8.89 -1.21 -49.58
CA LEU A 56 -8.45 -0.56 -48.36
C LEU A 56 -8.76 -1.42 -47.14
N ARG A 57 -7.74 -1.62 -46.30
CA ARG A 57 -7.87 -2.33 -45.03
C ARG A 57 -7.52 -1.40 -43.86
N PRO A 58 -8.22 -1.48 -42.71
CA PRO A 58 -7.82 -0.73 -41.52
C PRO A 58 -6.39 -1.10 -41.09
N ASN A 59 -5.52 -0.11 -40.95
CA ASN A 59 -4.16 -0.31 -40.46
C ASN A 59 -4.12 -0.14 -38.94
N ARG A 60 -4.59 -1.17 -38.23
CA ARG A 60 -4.69 -1.15 -36.76
C ARG A 60 -3.32 -0.93 -36.09
N ALA A 61 -2.26 -1.55 -36.63
CA ALA A 61 -0.91 -1.42 -36.09
C ALA A 61 -0.40 0.03 -36.18
N LEU A 62 -0.65 0.72 -37.29
CA LEU A 62 -0.27 2.13 -37.43
C LEU A 62 -1.12 3.03 -36.54
N ARG A 63 -2.42 2.73 -36.42
CA ARG A 63 -3.32 3.45 -35.52
C ARG A 63 -2.84 3.40 -34.07
N GLU A 64 -2.52 2.21 -33.58
CA GLU A 64 -1.97 1.98 -32.24
C GLU A 64 -0.65 2.75 -32.04
N SER A 65 0.25 2.71 -33.03
CA SER A 65 1.53 3.43 -32.99
C SER A 65 1.36 4.95 -32.91
N ILE A 66 0.37 5.49 -33.64
CA ILE A 66 0.06 6.93 -33.63
C ILE A 66 -0.62 7.34 -32.32
N GLU A 67 -1.52 6.52 -31.79
CA GLU A 67 -2.15 6.74 -30.48
C GLU A 67 -1.09 6.75 -29.36
N GLU A 68 -0.13 5.83 -29.41
CA GLU A 68 0.99 5.81 -28.47
C GLU A 68 1.88 7.07 -28.60
N TYR A 69 2.16 7.50 -29.83
CA TYR A 69 2.90 8.75 -30.09
C TYR A 69 2.16 9.98 -29.56
N ARG A 70 0.84 10.04 -29.75
CA ARG A 70 -0.03 11.13 -29.23
C ARG A 70 -0.03 11.15 -27.70
N ASN A 71 -0.09 9.97 -27.07
CA ASN A 71 -0.05 9.83 -25.61
C ASN A 71 1.31 10.29 -25.04
N LYS A 72 2.42 9.95 -25.70
CA LYS A 72 3.78 10.39 -25.37
C LYS A 72 4.00 11.90 -25.55
N GLN A 73 3.25 12.57 -26.42
CA GLN A 73 3.27 14.03 -26.57
C GLN A 73 2.39 14.73 -25.52
N SER A 74 1.29 14.10 -25.07
CA SER A 74 0.41 14.66 -24.04
C SER A 74 0.96 14.59 -22.62
N SER A 75 1.96 13.76 -22.33
CA SER A 75 2.67 13.72 -21.04
C SER A 75 3.48 14.99 -20.72
N SER A 76 3.60 15.93 -21.67
CA SER A 76 4.14 17.28 -21.41
C SER A 76 3.08 18.40 -21.27
N LYS A 77 1.78 18.08 -21.29
CA LYS A 77 0.72 19.06 -21.02
C LYS A 77 0.07 18.81 -19.66
N THR A 78 0.50 19.57 -18.66
CA THR A 78 -0.18 19.82 -17.39
C THR A 78 -1.67 20.11 -17.65
N ILE A 79 -2.58 19.21 -17.26
CA ILE A 79 -4.01 19.50 -17.21
C ILE A 79 -4.49 19.31 -15.77
N THR A 80 -4.66 20.43 -15.10
CA THR A 80 -5.36 20.56 -13.82
C THR A 80 -6.86 20.38 -14.07
N LYS A 81 -7.42 19.20 -13.80
CA LYS A 81 -8.87 19.04 -13.64
C LYS A 81 -9.14 18.33 -12.31
N THR A 82 -9.51 19.14 -11.33
CA THR A 82 -9.90 18.72 -9.98
C THR A 82 -11.35 18.24 -10.02
N ASN A 83 -11.57 16.92 -9.92
CA ASN A 83 -12.85 16.40 -9.46
C ASN A 83 -12.73 16.21 -7.95
N SER A 84 -13.30 17.13 -7.18
CA SER A 84 -13.33 17.10 -5.72
C SER A 84 -14.28 16.00 -5.25
N ILE A 85 -13.76 14.98 -4.59
CA ILE A 85 -14.56 14.08 -3.75
C ILE A 85 -14.40 14.63 -2.32
N THR A 86 -15.47 15.15 -1.73
CA THR A 86 -15.46 15.63 -0.36
C THR A 86 -15.69 14.45 0.58
N ILE A 87 -14.64 14.06 1.32
CA ILE A 87 -14.76 13.21 2.50
C ILE A 87 -14.62 14.17 3.68
N ASP A 88 -15.69 14.34 4.46
CA ASP A 88 -15.67 15.16 5.67
C ASP A 88 -14.82 14.46 6.74
N ILE A 89 -13.56 14.82 6.78
CA ILE A 89 -12.64 14.62 7.89
C ILE A 89 -12.46 16.00 8.52
N ASN A 90 -13.02 16.21 9.70
CA ASN A 90 -12.92 17.45 10.49
C ASN A 90 -11.49 17.76 10.97
N GLN A 91 -10.48 17.30 10.25
CA GLN A 91 -9.07 17.54 10.52
C GLN A 91 -8.33 17.64 9.18
N SER A 92 -7.86 18.84 8.87
CA SER A 92 -7.02 19.09 7.70
C SER A 92 -5.60 18.61 7.97
N PHE A 93 -5.09 17.70 7.14
CA PHE A 93 -3.68 17.26 7.18
C PHE A 93 -2.98 17.54 5.86
N ASP A 94 -1.75 18.06 5.93
CA ASP A 94 -0.89 18.29 4.77
C ASP A 94 -0.31 16.95 4.28
N LEU A 95 -0.93 16.35 3.27
CA LEU A 95 -0.46 15.12 2.66
C LEU A 95 0.46 15.42 1.48
N LYS A 96 1.67 14.85 1.49
CA LYS A 96 2.54 14.88 0.31
C LYS A 96 2.24 13.68 -0.57
N VAL A 97 1.44 13.90 -1.61
CA VAL A 97 1.11 12.87 -2.60
C VAL A 97 2.09 12.97 -3.76
N THR A 98 2.79 11.87 -4.05
CA THR A 98 3.69 11.76 -5.20
C THR A 98 3.16 10.68 -6.13
N SER A 99 2.86 11.04 -7.38
CA SER A 99 2.48 10.07 -8.41
C SER A 99 3.63 9.87 -9.39
N SER A 100 4.00 8.63 -9.65
CA SER A 100 4.94 8.26 -10.70
C SER A 100 4.34 7.16 -11.59
N TRP A 101 4.68 7.17 -12.87
CA TRP A 101 4.22 6.17 -13.82
C TRP A 101 5.39 5.26 -14.16
N LEU A 102 5.28 3.97 -13.85
CA LEU A 102 6.33 2.99 -14.06
C LEU A 102 5.73 1.61 -14.36
N ASN A 103 6.25 0.93 -15.39
CA ASN A 103 5.84 -0.41 -15.80
C ASN A 103 4.33 -0.55 -16.07
N GLU A 104 3.73 0.35 -16.86
CA GLU A 104 2.28 0.37 -17.15
C GLU A 104 1.37 0.66 -15.93
N PHE A 105 1.93 0.80 -14.72
CA PHE A 105 1.18 1.08 -13.51
C PHE A 105 1.42 2.51 -13.00
N THR A 106 0.34 3.14 -12.51
CA THR A 106 0.44 4.40 -11.78
C THR A 106 0.77 4.09 -10.32
N HIS A 107 2.00 4.41 -9.92
CA HIS A 107 2.43 4.36 -8.53
C HIS A 107 1.99 5.65 -7.84
N ILE A 108 1.09 5.50 -6.88
CA ILE A 108 0.68 6.60 -6.01
C ILE A 108 1.35 6.35 -4.66
N SER A 109 2.33 7.18 -4.33
CA SER A 109 2.97 7.20 -3.01
C SER A 109 2.37 8.34 -2.21
N ILE A 110 1.62 7.98 -1.17
CA ILE A 110 1.08 8.93 -0.20
C ILE A 110 2.06 8.93 0.96
N GLN A 111 2.80 10.01 1.13
CA GLN A 111 3.60 10.20 2.32
C GLN A 111 2.72 10.92 3.35
N PRO A 112 2.45 10.29 4.51
CA PRO A 112 1.76 10.98 5.59
C PRO A 112 2.58 12.23 5.97
N PRO A 113 1.93 13.33 6.41
CA PRO A 113 2.66 14.45 6.97
C PRO A 113 3.67 13.93 7.99
N GLU A 114 4.89 14.46 7.96
CA GLU A 114 5.81 14.26 9.07
C GLU A 114 5.12 14.86 10.29
N GLY A 115 4.54 13.99 11.13
CA GLY A 115 3.93 14.43 12.36
C GLY A 115 4.95 15.27 13.11
N ILE A 116 4.51 16.38 13.71
CA ILE A 116 5.30 17.13 14.69
C ILE A 116 5.81 16.07 15.66
N GLY A 117 7.11 15.72 15.62
CA GLY A 117 7.71 14.40 15.94
C GLY A 117 7.39 13.75 17.29
N ILE A 118 6.12 13.65 17.62
CA ILE A 118 5.54 13.27 18.89
C ILE A 118 4.41 12.32 18.50
N ARG A 119 4.68 11.04 18.72
CA ARG A 119 3.67 9.99 18.63
C ARG A 119 2.50 10.34 19.55
N ALA A 120 1.27 10.15 19.08
CA ALA A 120 0.09 10.30 19.94
C ALA A 120 0.20 9.36 21.14
N PRO A 121 -0.10 9.81 22.36
CA PRO A 121 -0.15 8.97 23.55
C PRO A 121 -1.03 7.74 23.32
N CYS A 122 -0.59 6.57 23.77
CA CYS A 122 -1.35 5.33 23.64
C CYS A 122 -1.55 4.65 24.99
N ASP A 123 -2.71 4.01 25.10
CA ASP A 123 -3.05 3.12 26.21
C ASP A 123 -2.92 1.67 25.74
N ILE A 124 -2.08 0.90 26.43
CA ILE A 124 -1.81 -0.49 26.09
C ILE A 124 -2.20 -1.38 27.26
N CYS A 125 -2.98 -2.43 26.99
CA CYS A 125 -3.25 -3.49 27.96
C CYS A 125 -2.62 -4.79 27.48
N CYS A 126 -1.63 -5.29 28.21
CA CYS A 126 -0.99 -6.57 27.94
C CYS A 126 -1.75 -7.69 28.67
N VAL A 127 -2.46 -8.52 27.91
CA VAL A 127 -3.13 -9.71 28.43
C VAL A 127 -2.19 -10.90 28.24
N VAL A 128 -1.75 -11.49 29.35
CA VAL A 128 -0.67 -12.47 29.43
C VAL A 128 -1.21 -13.81 29.87
N ASP A 129 -0.93 -14.85 29.08
CA ASP A 129 -1.22 -16.23 29.45
C ASP A 129 -0.23 -16.67 30.54
N THR A 130 -0.75 -17.14 31.67
CA THR A 130 0.04 -17.75 32.76
C THR A 130 -0.37 -19.20 33.03
N SER A 131 -1.07 -19.82 32.08
CA SER A 131 -1.46 -21.23 32.17
C SER A 131 -0.26 -22.16 32.21
N GLY A 132 -0.46 -23.36 32.74
CA GLY A 132 0.62 -24.34 32.93
C GLY A 132 1.41 -24.68 31.65
N SER A 133 0.85 -24.51 30.45
CA SER A 133 1.59 -24.71 29.19
C SER A 133 2.73 -23.70 28.97
N MET A 134 2.67 -22.53 29.61
CA MET A 134 3.72 -21.50 29.49
C MET A 134 5.04 -21.88 30.18
N SER A 135 5.02 -22.92 31.02
CA SER A 135 6.20 -23.56 31.63
C SER A 135 7.01 -24.41 30.65
N THR A 136 6.47 -24.67 29.45
CA THR A 136 7.15 -25.52 28.45
C THR A 136 8.42 -24.84 27.96
N ASN A 137 9.54 -25.57 27.96
CA ASN A 137 10.81 -25.07 27.42
C ASN A 137 10.67 -24.71 25.94
N VAL A 138 11.30 -23.60 25.55
CA VAL A 138 11.35 -23.18 24.15
C VAL A 138 12.42 -24.00 23.41
N GLU A 139 12.01 -24.81 22.42
CA GLU A 139 12.95 -25.49 21.54
C GLU A 139 13.45 -24.53 20.45
N ILE A 140 14.72 -24.12 20.52
CA ILE A 140 15.37 -23.36 19.46
C ILE A 140 15.92 -24.37 18.44
N GLN A 141 15.40 -24.34 17.21
CA GLN A 141 15.98 -25.13 16.11
C GLN A 141 17.29 -24.46 15.65
N GLY A 142 18.41 -24.92 16.20
CA GLY A 142 19.74 -24.57 15.70
C GLY A 142 19.99 -25.16 14.31
N THR A 143 20.74 -24.44 13.47
CA THR A 143 21.21 -24.89 12.14
C THR A 143 22.38 -25.89 12.22
N SER A 144 22.76 -26.31 13.43
CA SER A 144 23.88 -27.20 13.73
C SER A 144 23.37 -28.26 14.70
N ASP A 145 23.75 -29.51 14.50
CA ASP A 145 23.24 -30.74 15.16
C ASP A 145 23.50 -30.84 16.69
N ASP A 146 23.86 -29.72 17.33
CA ASP A 146 23.88 -29.56 18.78
C ASP A 146 22.59 -28.86 19.19
N LYS A 147 21.58 -29.64 19.59
CA LYS A 147 20.41 -29.12 20.29
C LYS A 147 20.85 -28.53 21.64
N GLU A 148 21.34 -27.30 21.62
CA GLU A 148 21.44 -26.49 22.83
C GLU A 148 20.01 -26.16 23.27
N SER A 149 19.47 -26.98 24.17
CA SER A 149 18.23 -26.69 24.88
C SER A 149 18.45 -25.44 25.72
N CYS A 150 18.09 -24.27 25.20
CA CYS A 150 17.98 -23.09 26.05
C CYS A 150 16.97 -23.37 27.17
N VAL A 151 17.38 -23.12 28.40
CA VAL A 151 16.61 -23.33 29.64
C VAL A 151 15.68 -22.14 29.88
N LEU A 152 14.92 -21.71 28.86
CA LEU A 152 13.96 -20.62 28.98
C LEU A 152 12.55 -21.17 28.78
N SER A 153 11.64 -20.85 29.69
CA SER A 153 10.22 -21.14 29.55
C SER A 153 9.57 -20.22 28.50
N GLN A 154 8.41 -20.61 27.97
CA GLN A 154 7.61 -19.70 27.13
C GLN A 154 7.22 -18.44 27.91
N LEU A 155 6.96 -18.55 29.22
CA LEU A 155 6.68 -17.41 30.08
C LEU A 155 7.88 -16.45 30.17
N ASP A 156 9.11 -16.95 30.24
CA ASP A 156 10.32 -16.10 30.25
C ASP A 156 10.48 -15.32 28.95
N LEU A 157 10.17 -15.94 27.80
CA LEU A 157 10.15 -15.27 26.52
C LEU A 157 9.11 -14.13 26.50
N VAL A 158 7.91 -14.39 27.04
CA VAL A 158 6.84 -13.40 27.15
C VAL A 158 7.23 -12.26 28.09
N LYS A 159 7.80 -12.57 29.26
CA LYS A 159 8.36 -11.57 30.19
C LYS A 159 9.41 -10.72 29.49
N HIS A 160 10.31 -11.31 28.70
CA HIS A 160 11.31 -10.55 27.96
C HIS A 160 10.68 -9.62 26.91
N ALA A 161 9.71 -10.11 26.14
CA ALA A 161 8.98 -9.30 25.16
C ALA A 161 8.23 -8.12 25.82
N LEU A 162 7.60 -8.36 26.97
CA LEU A 162 6.92 -7.33 27.75
C LEU A 162 7.90 -6.30 28.29
N LYS A 163 9.09 -6.70 28.74
CA LYS A 163 10.17 -5.76 29.09
C LYS A 163 10.51 -4.88 27.89
N THR A 164 10.62 -5.43 26.68
CA THR A 164 10.89 -4.63 25.48
C THR A 164 9.76 -3.62 25.20
N ILE A 165 8.50 -4.02 25.35
CA ILE A 165 7.35 -3.12 25.20
C ILE A 165 7.43 -1.99 26.22
N ILE A 166 7.60 -2.31 27.50
CA ILE A 166 7.78 -1.32 28.58
C ILE A 166 8.90 -0.35 28.25
N HIS A 167 10.03 -0.84 27.73
CA HIS A 167 11.17 0.00 27.34
C HIS A 167 10.89 0.87 26.10
N SER A 168 10.04 0.41 25.19
CA SER A 168 9.64 1.14 23.98
C SER A 168 8.62 2.25 24.24
N LEU A 169 7.91 2.21 25.38
CA LEU A 169 6.89 3.19 25.73
C LEU A 169 7.50 4.49 26.26
N THR A 170 6.84 5.61 25.96
CA THR A 170 7.21 6.94 26.43
C THR A 170 6.45 7.30 27.71
N GLN A 171 6.89 8.35 28.42
CA GLN A 171 6.22 8.85 29.63
C GLN A 171 4.74 9.25 29.45
N ASN A 172 4.33 9.54 28.21
CA ASN A 172 2.94 9.91 27.91
C ASN A 172 2.06 8.68 27.65
N ASP A 173 2.64 7.50 27.46
CA ASP A 173 1.90 6.27 27.23
C ASP A 173 1.48 5.65 28.57
N ARG A 174 0.34 4.93 28.54
CA ARG A 174 -0.15 4.17 29.69
C ARG A 174 -0.10 2.68 29.41
N LEU A 175 0.25 1.90 30.42
CA LEU A 175 0.31 0.44 30.35
C LEU A 175 -0.50 -0.17 31.49
N SER A 176 -1.23 -1.24 31.19
CA SER A 176 -1.76 -2.19 32.16
C SER A 176 -1.32 -3.61 31.81
N ILE A 177 -1.26 -4.48 32.82
CA ILE A 177 -0.91 -5.89 32.66
C ILE A 177 -1.98 -6.73 33.35
N VAL A 178 -2.58 -7.64 32.59
CA VAL A 178 -3.57 -8.61 33.06
C VAL A 178 -3.00 -9.99 32.81
N SER A 179 -2.89 -10.81 33.86
CA SER A 179 -2.59 -12.24 33.69
C SER A 179 -3.88 -13.03 33.67
N PHE A 180 -3.92 -14.13 32.93
CA PHE A 180 -5.03 -15.06 32.96
C PHE A 180 -4.56 -16.51 33.09
N ALA A 181 -5.26 -17.23 33.95
CA ALA A 181 -5.15 -18.67 34.14
C ALA A 181 -6.56 -19.26 34.17
N ASP A 182 -7.01 -19.84 35.28
CA ASP A 182 -8.42 -20.20 35.49
C ASP A 182 -9.32 -18.95 35.56
N CYS A 183 -8.78 -17.85 36.09
CA CYS A 183 -9.40 -16.53 36.14
C CYS A 183 -8.41 -15.46 35.68
N ALA A 184 -8.93 -14.31 35.26
CA ALA A 184 -8.13 -13.13 34.95
C ALA A 184 -7.90 -12.26 36.19
N THR A 185 -6.68 -11.78 36.33
CA THR A 185 -6.27 -10.90 37.43
C THR A 185 -5.48 -9.72 36.90
N ILE A 186 -5.82 -8.52 37.36
CA ILE A 186 -5.06 -7.31 37.04
C ILE A 186 -3.79 -7.33 37.90
N VAL A 187 -2.64 -7.47 37.24
CA VAL A 187 -1.32 -7.54 37.88
C VAL A 187 -0.71 -6.15 37.99
N PHE A 188 -1.03 -5.29 37.03
CA PHE A 188 -0.66 -3.89 37.02
C PHE A 188 -1.80 -3.07 36.42
N GLU A 189 -2.32 -2.13 37.21
CA GLU A 189 -3.39 -1.22 36.77
C GLU A 189 -2.88 -0.25 35.69
N LEU A 190 -3.80 0.39 34.97
CA LEU A 190 -3.45 1.33 33.91
C LEU A 190 -2.72 2.54 34.49
N HIS A 191 -1.42 2.63 34.24
CA HIS A 191 -0.54 3.65 34.79
C HIS A 191 0.36 4.26 33.73
N GLN A 192 0.78 5.51 33.92
CA GLN A 192 1.73 6.17 33.02
C GLN A 192 3.11 5.49 33.07
N MET A 193 3.81 5.43 31.94
CA MET A 193 5.14 4.83 31.83
C MET A 193 6.27 5.84 32.11
N ASP A 194 6.13 6.58 33.21
CA ASP A 194 7.21 7.37 33.82
C ASP A 194 8.26 6.45 34.49
N ASP A 195 9.31 7.02 35.07
CA ASP A 195 10.42 6.24 35.63
C ASP A 195 9.97 5.31 36.78
N ASP A 196 9.01 5.77 37.60
CA ASP A 196 8.44 5.02 38.71
C ASP A 196 7.47 3.93 38.21
N GLY A 197 6.56 4.29 37.30
CA GLY A 197 5.61 3.39 36.66
C GLY A 197 6.30 2.27 35.91
N ARG A 198 7.40 2.57 35.22
CA ARG A 198 8.24 1.58 34.54
C ARG A 198 8.86 0.59 35.51
N SER A 199 9.44 1.08 36.61
CA SER A 199 10.04 0.23 37.64
C SER A 199 9.00 -0.65 38.33
N ASN A 200 7.81 -0.10 38.61
CA ASN A 200 6.69 -0.84 39.20
C ASN A 200 6.14 -1.90 38.24
N ALA A 201 5.99 -1.59 36.95
CA ALA A 201 5.56 -2.54 35.93
C ALA A 201 6.54 -3.70 35.78
N LEU A 202 7.85 -3.42 35.80
CA LEU A 202 8.90 -4.45 35.80
C LEU A 202 8.81 -5.34 37.04
N ALA A 203 8.64 -4.75 38.23
CA ALA A 203 8.48 -5.51 39.47
C ALA A 203 7.21 -6.36 39.50
N ALA A 204 6.12 -5.88 38.90
CA ALA A 204 4.87 -6.63 38.77
C ALA A 204 5.03 -7.81 37.79
N LEU A 205 5.77 -7.61 36.70
CA LEU A 205 6.05 -8.64 35.71
C LEU A 205 6.89 -9.80 36.27
N GLU A 206 7.87 -9.51 37.14
CA GLU A 206 8.69 -10.55 37.79
C GLU A 206 7.88 -11.43 38.74
N LYS A 207 6.78 -10.92 39.30
CA LYS A 207 5.88 -11.66 40.21
C LYS A 207 4.88 -12.56 39.48
N LEU A 208 4.89 -12.57 38.14
CA LEU A 208 4.03 -13.46 37.36
C LEU A 208 4.53 -14.89 37.51
N ASP A 209 3.72 -15.71 38.18
CA ASP A 209 3.94 -17.15 38.32
C ASP A 209 2.92 -17.92 37.48
N GLU A 210 3.36 -19.05 36.95
CA GLU A 210 2.55 -19.96 36.14
C GLU A 210 1.71 -20.88 37.02
N ASN A 211 0.39 -20.89 36.82
CA ASN A 211 -0.53 -21.81 37.49
C ASN A 211 -1.84 -21.89 36.71
N GLY A 212 -2.55 -23.02 36.81
CA GLY A 212 -3.94 -23.14 36.33
C GLY A 212 -4.12 -23.46 34.84
N GLN A 213 -5.37 -23.35 34.37
CA GLN A 213 -5.78 -23.61 32.98
C GLN A 213 -5.78 -22.33 32.12
N THR A 214 -6.32 -22.40 30.90
CA THR A 214 -6.32 -21.31 29.91
C THR A 214 -7.73 -20.71 29.74
N ASN A 215 -8.09 -19.71 30.54
CA ASN A 215 -9.35 -18.97 30.41
C ASN A 215 -9.15 -17.65 29.65
N LEU A 216 -8.97 -17.77 28.33
CA LEU A 216 -8.72 -16.63 27.44
C LEU A 216 -9.85 -15.58 27.46
N TRP A 217 -11.11 -16.04 27.55
CA TRP A 217 -12.27 -15.14 27.51
C TRP A 217 -12.29 -14.17 28.68
N ASP A 218 -11.98 -14.67 29.88
CA ASP A 218 -11.92 -13.84 31.09
C ASP A 218 -10.76 -12.85 31.03
N GLY A 219 -9.62 -13.28 30.49
CA GLY A 219 -8.44 -12.43 30.26
C GLY A 219 -8.75 -11.25 29.33
N LEU A 220 -9.35 -11.54 28.17
CA LEU A 220 -9.71 -10.51 27.19
C LEU A 220 -10.79 -9.56 27.71
N ARG A 221 -11.81 -10.08 28.40
CA ARG A 221 -12.87 -9.26 28.99
C ARG A 221 -12.29 -8.27 30.00
N THR A 222 -11.52 -8.77 30.96
CA THR A 222 -10.87 -7.95 31.99
C THR A 222 -9.94 -6.90 31.36
N GLY A 223 -9.17 -7.28 30.34
CA GLY A 223 -8.29 -6.34 29.63
C GLY A 223 -9.03 -5.19 28.94
N VAL A 224 -10.18 -5.48 28.31
CA VAL A 224 -11.04 -4.45 27.72
C VAL A 224 -11.66 -3.57 28.79
N GLU A 225 -12.14 -4.16 29.89
CA GLU A 225 -12.72 -3.41 31.02
C GLU A 225 -11.72 -2.41 31.60
N VAL A 226 -10.46 -2.81 31.82
CA VAL A 226 -9.39 -1.92 32.30
C VAL A 226 -9.19 -0.71 31.38
N LEU A 227 -9.20 -0.92 30.06
CA LEU A 227 -9.04 0.18 29.11
C LEU A 227 -10.26 1.10 29.07
N VAL A 228 -11.47 0.54 29.18
CA VAL A 228 -12.71 1.33 29.20
C VAL A 228 -12.82 2.17 30.47
N GLU A 229 -12.45 1.61 31.63
CA GLU A 229 -12.46 2.33 32.90
C GLU A 229 -11.39 3.44 32.94
N GLY A 230 -10.23 3.19 32.33
CA GLY A 230 -9.13 4.14 32.22
C GLY A 230 -9.36 5.31 31.24
N GLN A 231 -10.44 5.31 30.46
CA GLN A 231 -10.83 6.41 29.57
C GLN A 231 -11.72 7.48 30.25
N ARG A 232 -12.04 7.32 31.54
CA ARG A 232 -12.76 8.31 32.35
C ARG A 232 -11.85 9.37 32.94
#